data_AF-A0A2R4WQJ0-F1
#
_entry.id   AF-A0A2R4WQJ0-F1
#
_cell.length_a   1.000
_cell.length_b   1.000
_cell.length_c   1.000
_cell.angle_alpha   90.00
_cell.angle_beta   90.00
_cell.angle_gamma   90.00
#
_symmetry.space_group_name_H-M   'P 1'
#
loop_
_entity.id
_entity.type
_entity.pdbx_description
1 polymer ?
#
loop_
_entity_poly.entity_id
_entity_poly.type
_entity_poly.pdbx_seq_one_letter_code
_entity_poly.pdbx_strand_id
1 'polypeptide(L)'
;MPFDRALRSALFASGIIIMLLGVPSAVAAQTRAYQLSYYILGSVQRPGEYPYRSGMTVLHAIAMAGGYYRASDAGLRLERDAALAAGDLKILAAKRTLLTVRRARLQSELDNAPDIRPPAEAGPALDVAGHLEEERRLMQARRKSFLDDTNRLTEQVTHLNDEIASLRATIDAQGREAQLIRRELDEVRVMVGRGLTPTARQYLLERNLAQIESKQRELETFISRARQTISRTEQNRVALANQRQAALITELQQADSDLNEVGARIETQRQLLAEAEGIAPTGAGTRSRPDEPRPAYLVLRGDGAAAQERLATEGTLLEPGDIVRVQTPGATRLTAGQ
;
A
#
# COMPACT_ATOMS: atom_id res chain seq x y z
N MET A 1 -48.80 0.09 12.12
CA MET A 1 -50.12 0.49 11.55
C MET A 1 -50.55 1.77 12.23
N PRO A 2 -51.33 2.69 11.61
CA PRO A 2 -52.22 2.52 10.45
C PRO A 2 -51.91 3.56 9.32
N PHE A 3 -52.23 3.35 8.04
CA PHE A 3 -53.53 3.26 7.36
C PHE A 3 -54.44 4.50 7.55
N ASP A 4 -54.60 5.28 6.49
CA ASP A 4 -55.79 6.10 6.23
C ASP A 4 -55.93 6.23 4.70
N ARG A 5 -56.79 5.46 4.00
CA ARG A 5 -58.25 5.57 3.83
C ARG A 5 -58.74 6.94 3.34
N ALA A 6 -59.13 7.00 2.07
CA ALA A 6 -60.15 7.90 1.53
C ALA A 6 -60.38 7.53 0.04
N LEU A 7 -61.57 7.49 -0.55
CA LEU A 7 -62.94 7.77 -0.12
C LEU A 7 -63.83 7.42 -1.34
N ARG A 8 -65.01 6.82 -1.10
CA ARG A 8 -66.32 7.07 -1.77
C ARG A 8 -66.46 6.69 -3.25
N SER A 9 -67.59 6.22 -3.78
CA SER A 9 -69.02 6.33 -3.43
C SER A 9 -69.75 5.20 -4.20
N ALA A 10 -70.58 4.36 -3.60
CA ALA A 10 -72.00 4.58 -3.32
C ALA A 10 -72.83 5.01 -4.55
N LEU A 11 -73.62 4.08 -5.10
CA LEU A 11 -75.06 4.26 -5.35
C LEU A 11 -75.67 2.95 -5.89
N PHE A 12 -76.48 2.33 -5.03
CA PHE A 12 -77.48 1.32 -5.35
C PHE A 12 -78.77 2.03 -5.80
N ALA A 13 -79.38 1.58 -6.88
CA ALA A 13 -80.80 1.76 -7.13
C ALA A 13 -81.36 0.57 -7.92
N SER A 14 -82.31 -0.13 -7.29
CA SER A 14 -83.05 -1.30 -7.74
C SER A 14 -83.94 -1.05 -8.95
N GLY A 15 -84.22 -2.10 -9.74
CA GLY A 15 -85.33 -2.08 -10.70
C GLY A 15 -85.46 -3.27 -11.65
N ILE A 16 -85.91 -4.42 -11.13
CA ILE A 16 -86.94 -5.32 -11.71
C ILE A 16 -86.77 -5.87 -13.15
N ILE A 17 -86.48 -7.19 -13.20
CA ILE A 17 -87.14 -8.29 -13.96
C ILE A 17 -87.57 -8.02 -15.43
N ILE A 18 -86.98 -8.78 -16.38
CA ILE A 18 -87.72 -9.67 -17.32
C ILE A 18 -86.75 -10.72 -17.91
N MET A 19 -87.25 -11.95 -17.88
CA MET A 19 -86.73 -13.26 -18.23
C MET A 19 -86.70 -13.49 -19.75
N LEU A 20 -85.57 -13.93 -20.33
CA LEU A 20 -85.56 -14.94 -21.42
C LEU A 20 -84.14 -15.41 -21.85
N LEU A 21 -83.92 -16.73 -21.82
CA LEU A 21 -83.08 -17.58 -22.70
C LEU A 21 -81.53 -17.37 -22.78
N GLY A 22 -80.77 -18.35 -22.27
CA GLY A 22 -79.37 -18.62 -22.70
C GLY A 22 -78.44 -19.25 -21.65
N VAL A 23 -78.13 -20.53 -21.80
CA VAL A 23 -77.28 -21.42 -20.96
C VAL A 23 -75.77 -21.20 -21.27
N PRO A 24 -74.76 -21.83 -20.61
CA PRO A 24 -74.23 -21.67 -19.26
C PRO A 24 -72.71 -21.27 -19.20
N SER A 25 -72.24 -20.95 -17.99
CA SER A 25 -70.89 -21.18 -17.41
C SER A 25 -69.62 -21.20 -18.30
N ALA A 26 -68.73 -20.23 -18.11
CA ALA A 26 -67.30 -20.36 -18.41
C ALA A 26 -66.51 -20.38 -17.09
N VAL A 27 -66.09 -21.56 -16.66
CA VAL A 27 -65.03 -21.73 -15.66
C VAL A 27 -63.71 -21.45 -16.38
N ALA A 28 -63.03 -20.37 -16.02
CA ALA A 28 -61.70 -20.06 -16.52
C ALA A 28 -60.68 -21.04 -15.90
N ALA A 29 -60.40 -22.14 -16.57
CA ALA A 29 -59.27 -23.01 -16.26
C ALA A 29 -57.98 -22.29 -16.68
N GLN A 30 -57.14 -21.92 -15.72
CA GLN A 30 -55.75 -21.53 -15.99
C GLN A 30 -54.98 -22.80 -16.40
N THR A 31 -54.81 -23.01 -17.70
CA THR A 31 -53.86 -24.00 -18.22
C THR A 31 -52.44 -23.52 -17.96
N ARG A 32 -51.73 -24.15 -17.01
CA ARG A 32 -50.27 -24.13 -16.99
C ARG A 32 -49.80 -24.71 -18.32
N ALA A 33 -49.21 -23.88 -19.17
CA ALA A 33 -48.51 -24.36 -20.35
C ALA A 33 -47.37 -25.27 -19.86
N TYR A 34 -47.47 -26.56 -20.14
CA TYR A 34 -46.39 -27.51 -19.89
C TYR A 34 -45.29 -27.15 -20.88
N GLN A 35 -44.26 -26.43 -20.43
CA GLN A 35 -43.15 -26.06 -21.29
C GLN A 35 -42.29 -27.31 -21.46
N LEU A 36 -42.40 -27.92 -22.63
CA LEU A 36 -41.56 -29.04 -23.03
C LEU A 36 -40.12 -28.53 -23.10
N SER A 37 -39.17 -29.28 -22.56
CA SER A 37 -37.74 -28.90 -22.51
C SER A 37 -36.88 -29.99 -23.13
N TYR A 38 -35.64 -29.64 -23.49
CA TYR A 38 -34.57 -30.58 -23.81
C TYR A 38 -33.29 -30.15 -23.08
N TYR A 39 -32.31 -31.05 -22.95
CA TYR A 39 -31.04 -30.79 -22.29
C TYR A 39 -29.90 -30.80 -23.30
N ILE A 40 -28.95 -29.89 -23.16
CA ILE A 40 -27.71 -29.90 -23.94
C ILE A 40 -26.49 -29.85 -23.03
N LEU A 41 -25.54 -30.74 -23.31
CA LEU A 41 -24.36 -31.00 -22.50
C LEU A 41 -23.12 -31.15 -23.40
N GLY A 42 -21.94 -30.98 -22.82
CA GLY A 42 -20.67 -31.14 -23.52
C GLY A 42 -20.13 -29.82 -24.08
N SER A 43 -19.54 -29.87 -25.29
CA SER A 43 -18.72 -28.78 -25.86
C SER A 43 -19.53 -27.63 -26.47
N VAL A 44 -20.39 -27.03 -25.65
CA VAL A 44 -21.23 -25.86 -25.97
C VAL A 44 -21.00 -24.75 -24.95
N GLN A 45 -21.27 -23.49 -25.30
CA GLN A 45 -20.96 -22.36 -24.40
C GLN A 45 -21.78 -22.37 -23.09
N ARG A 46 -23.06 -22.78 -23.15
CA ARG A 46 -23.95 -22.83 -21.99
C ARG A 46 -24.70 -24.18 -21.95
N PRO A 47 -24.13 -25.21 -21.29
CA PRO A 47 -24.85 -26.44 -21.02
C PRO A 47 -26.05 -26.19 -20.10
N GLY A 48 -27.17 -26.87 -20.33
CA GLY A 48 -28.35 -26.72 -19.47
C GLY A 48 -29.66 -27.17 -20.11
N GLU A 49 -30.74 -26.89 -19.39
CA GLU A 49 -32.12 -27.11 -19.83
C GLU A 49 -32.60 -25.93 -20.68
N TYR A 50 -33.20 -26.22 -21.83
CA TYR A 50 -33.72 -25.24 -22.75
C TYR A 50 -35.14 -25.58 -23.19
N PRO A 51 -35.98 -24.58 -23.47
CA PRO A 51 -37.34 -24.81 -23.93
C PRO A 51 -37.34 -25.41 -25.34
N TYR A 52 -38.06 -26.51 -25.50
CA TYR A 52 -38.26 -27.19 -26.77
C TYR A 52 -39.30 -26.46 -27.64
N ARG A 53 -39.04 -26.42 -28.95
CA ARG A 53 -40.00 -25.97 -29.98
C ARG A 53 -40.11 -27.04 -31.06
N SER A 54 -41.30 -27.19 -31.64
CA SER A 54 -41.53 -28.15 -32.71
C SER A 54 -40.61 -27.88 -33.91
N GLY A 55 -39.96 -28.93 -34.43
CA GLY A 55 -39.04 -28.85 -35.58
C GLY A 55 -37.60 -28.46 -35.23
N MET A 56 -37.23 -28.40 -33.95
CA MET A 56 -35.85 -28.11 -33.54
C MET A 56 -34.89 -29.24 -33.89
N THR A 57 -33.69 -28.86 -34.34
CA THR A 57 -32.58 -29.79 -34.60
C THR A 57 -31.45 -29.61 -33.60
N VAL A 58 -30.50 -30.55 -33.59
CA VAL A 58 -29.24 -30.43 -32.81
C VAL A 58 -28.53 -29.09 -33.05
N LEU A 59 -28.49 -28.59 -34.28
CA LEU A 59 -27.90 -27.28 -34.59
C LEU A 59 -28.64 -26.12 -33.92
N HIS A 60 -29.98 -26.13 -33.94
CA HIS A 60 -30.79 -25.13 -33.23
C HIS A 60 -30.50 -25.18 -31.73
N ALA A 61 -30.35 -26.37 -31.16
CA ALA A 61 -30.03 -26.55 -29.76
C ALA A 61 -28.66 -25.99 -29.39
N ILE A 62 -27.64 -26.21 -30.23
CA ILE A 62 -26.30 -25.65 -30.06
C ILE A 62 -26.32 -24.12 -30.17
N ALA A 63 -27.06 -23.57 -31.14
CA ALA A 63 -27.21 -22.13 -31.30
C ALA A 63 -27.87 -21.47 -30.06
N MET A 64 -28.92 -22.08 -29.50
CA MET A 64 -29.54 -21.58 -28.26
C MET A 64 -28.60 -21.71 -27.04
N ALA A 65 -27.71 -22.70 -27.04
CA ALA A 65 -26.64 -22.85 -26.05
C ALA A 65 -25.46 -21.88 -26.25
N GLY A 66 -25.56 -20.93 -27.20
CA GLY A 66 -24.52 -19.93 -27.48
C GLY A 66 -23.44 -20.38 -28.46
N GLY A 67 -23.63 -21.52 -29.14
CA GLY A 67 -22.67 -22.09 -30.08
C GLY A 67 -21.69 -23.08 -29.45
N TYR A 68 -20.74 -23.57 -30.26
CA TYR A 68 -19.69 -24.48 -29.80
C TYR A 68 -18.75 -23.82 -28.80
N TYR A 69 -18.28 -24.60 -27.82
CA TYR A 69 -17.18 -24.20 -26.97
C TYR A 69 -15.87 -24.18 -27.78
N ARG A 70 -15.18 -23.04 -27.83
CA ARG A 70 -13.91 -22.87 -28.55
C ARG A 70 -12.75 -22.76 -27.56
N ALA A 71 -11.88 -23.77 -27.54
CA ALA A 71 -10.67 -23.75 -26.71
C ALA A 71 -9.72 -22.58 -27.05
N SER A 72 -9.77 -22.05 -28.28
CA SER A 72 -9.00 -20.87 -28.70
C SER A 72 -9.31 -19.61 -27.89
N ASP A 73 -10.57 -19.41 -27.49
CA ASP A 73 -10.99 -18.21 -26.76
C ASP A 73 -10.51 -18.27 -25.30
N ALA A 74 -10.43 -19.47 -24.71
CA ALA A 74 -9.81 -19.71 -23.43
C ALA A 74 -8.28 -19.51 -23.49
N GLY A 75 -7.62 -20.00 -24.54
CA GLY A 75 -6.19 -19.80 -24.78
C GLY A 75 -5.79 -18.33 -24.93
N LEU A 76 -6.51 -17.55 -25.74
CA LEU A 76 -6.28 -16.12 -25.90
C LEU A 76 -6.44 -15.32 -24.59
N ARG A 77 -7.35 -15.76 -23.71
CA ARG A 77 -7.54 -15.14 -22.39
C ARG A 77 -6.35 -15.43 -21.47
N LEU A 78 -5.88 -16.68 -21.43
CA LEU A 78 -4.73 -17.10 -20.64
C LEU A 78 -3.43 -16.41 -21.10
N GLU A 79 -3.21 -16.27 -22.41
CA GLU A 79 -2.06 -15.54 -22.96
C GLU A 79 -2.07 -14.05 -22.56
N ARG A 80 -3.25 -13.42 -22.58
CA ARG A 80 -3.40 -12.03 -22.11
C ARG A 80 -3.11 -11.91 -20.63
N ASP A 81 -3.67 -12.81 -19.82
CA ASP A 81 -3.48 -12.81 -18.37
C ASP A 81 -2.01 -13.04 -18.01
N ALA A 82 -1.31 -13.94 -18.73
CA ALA A 82 0.13 -14.15 -18.61
C ALA A 82 0.95 -12.90 -18.97
N ALA A 83 0.61 -12.23 -20.08
CA ALA A 83 1.29 -11.01 -20.50
C ALA A 83 1.12 -9.87 -19.48
N LEU A 84 -0.07 -9.73 -18.88
CA LEU A 84 -0.33 -8.76 -17.81
C LEU A 84 0.48 -9.09 -16.56
N ALA A 85 0.46 -10.34 -16.10
CA ALA A 85 1.23 -10.79 -14.93
C ALA A 85 2.74 -10.58 -15.12
N ALA A 86 3.27 -10.88 -16.31
CA ALA A 86 4.67 -10.63 -16.66
C ALA A 86 5.03 -9.12 -16.65
N GLY A 87 4.12 -8.27 -17.14
CA GLY A 87 4.25 -6.81 -17.08
C GLY A 87 4.31 -6.30 -15.64
N ASP A 88 3.38 -6.74 -14.80
CA ASP A 88 3.32 -6.38 -13.38
C ASP A 88 4.58 -6.85 -12.63
N LEU A 89 5.07 -8.05 -12.92
CA LEU A 89 6.32 -8.57 -12.35
C LEU A 89 7.51 -7.67 -12.67
N LYS A 90 7.60 -7.13 -13.88
CA LYS A 90 8.68 -6.21 -14.26
C LYS A 90 8.62 -4.93 -13.43
N ILE A 91 7.43 -4.37 -13.23
CA ILE A 91 7.23 -3.16 -12.42
C ILE A 91 7.58 -3.44 -10.94
N LEU A 92 7.10 -4.55 -10.40
CA LEU A 92 7.37 -4.95 -9.02
C LEU A 92 8.85 -5.26 -8.79
N ALA A 93 9.54 -5.88 -9.76
CA ALA A 93 10.97 -6.14 -9.69
C ALA A 93 11.80 -4.85 -9.69
N ALA A 94 11.42 -3.86 -10.50
CA ALA A 94 12.06 -2.54 -10.48
C ALA A 94 11.85 -1.85 -9.11
N LYS A 95 10.61 -1.86 -8.59
CA LYS A 95 10.29 -1.30 -7.27
C LYS A 95 11.07 -1.99 -6.15
N ARG A 96 11.18 -3.33 -6.19
CA ARG A 96 11.98 -4.11 -5.23
C ARG A 96 13.45 -3.69 -5.26
N THR A 97 14.01 -3.50 -6.44
CA THR A 97 15.41 -3.09 -6.62
C THR A 97 15.68 -1.73 -5.97
N LEU A 98 14.85 -0.73 -6.29
CA LEU A 98 14.91 0.60 -5.68
C LEU A 98 14.85 0.52 -4.14
N LEU A 99 13.86 -0.19 -3.60
CA LEU A 99 13.68 -0.31 -2.16
C LEU A 99 14.84 -1.05 -1.48
N THR A 100 15.44 -2.03 -2.15
CA THR A 100 16.60 -2.77 -1.63
C THR A 100 17.83 -1.87 -1.53
N VAL A 101 18.07 -1.01 -2.54
CA VAL A 101 19.14 -0.01 -2.49
C VAL A 101 18.87 1.04 -1.40
N ARG A 102 17.63 1.54 -1.30
CA ARG A 102 17.23 2.47 -0.24
C ARG A 102 17.44 1.88 1.16
N ARG A 103 17.04 0.62 1.38
CA ARG A 103 17.28 -0.11 2.64
C ARG A 103 18.78 -0.16 2.96
N ALA A 104 19.61 -0.49 1.96
CA ALA A 104 21.06 -0.54 2.13
C ALA A 104 21.67 0.83 2.48
N ARG A 105 21.19 1.92 1.87
CA ARG A 105 21.57 3.28 2.27
C ARG A 105 21.20 3.54 3.74
N LEU A 106 19.95 3.28 4.11
CA LEU A 106 19.44 3.54 5.46
C LEU A 106 20.23 2.78 6.54
N GLN A 107 20.51 1.51 6.30
CA GLN A 107 21.38 0.70 7.17
C GLN A 107 22.79 1.28 7.26
N SER A 108 23.36 1.70 6.12
CA SER A 108 24.69 2.33 6.07
C SER A 108 24.72 3.66 6.84
N GLU A 109 23.66 4.47 6.76
CA GLU A 109 23.55 5.72 7.52
C GLU A 109 23.39 5.49 9.02
N LEU A 110 22.61 4.49 9.45
CA LEU A 110 22.47 4.10 10.85
C LEU A 110 23.80 3.60 11.44
N ASP A 111 24.56 2.85 10.66
CA ASP A 111 25.90 2.37 11.03
C ASP A 111 26.98 3.47 10.93
N ASN A 112 26.61 4.69 10.51
CA ASN A 112 27.53 5.79 10.21
C ASN A 112 28.64 5.44 9.20
N ALA A 113 28.36 4.50 8.28
CA ALA A 113 29.28 4.10 7.22
C ALA A 113 29.60 5.28 6.27
N PRO A 114 30.79 5.31 5.64
CA PRO A 114 31.18 6.38 4.73
C PRO A 114 30.47 6.34 3.37
N ASP A 115 30.03 5.17 2.92
CA ASP A 115 29.29 4.98 1.67
C ASP A 115 28.27 3.84 1.82
N ILE A 116 27.37 3.71 0.85
CA ILE A 116 26.36 2.65 0.78
C ILE A 116 27.05 1.31 0.57
N ARG A 117 26.82 0.35 1.47
CA ARG A 117 27.22 -1.05 1.24
C ARG A 117 26.30 -1.67 0.18
N PRO A 118 26.83 -2.18 -0.94
CA PRO A 118 25.98 -2.72 -2.01
C PRO A 118 25.20 -3.93 -1.49
N PRO A 119 23.88 -4.00 -1.74
CA PRO A 119 23.06 -5.11 -1.28
C PRO A 119 23.38 -6.39 -2.04
N ALA A 120 23.69 -7.48 -1.32
CA ALA A 120 23.94 -8.80 -1.91
C ALA A 120 22.71 -9.40 -2.62
N GLU A 121 21.51 -8.97 -2.22
CA GLU A 121 20.22 -9.44 -2.76
C GLU A 121 19.79 -8.71 -4.04
N ALA A 122 20.54 -7.70 -4.48
CA ALA A 122 20.30 -7.09 -5.79
C ALA A 122 20.75 -8.08 -6.86
N GLY A 123 19.82 -8.89 -7.35
CA GLY A 123 20.03 -9.73 -8.53
C GLY A 123 20.43 -8.89 -9.75
N PRO A 124 20.61 -9.50 -10.93
CA PRO A 124 20.95 -8.81 -12.18
C PRO A 124 19.77 -7.97 -12.74
N ALA A 125 19.10 -7.20 -11.88
CA ALA A 125 17.98 -6.34 -12.19
C ALA A 125 18.43 -5.08 -12.94
N LEU A 126 17.49 -4.51 -13.69
CA LEU A 126 17.67 -3.23 -14.37
C LEU A 126 18.18 -2.16 -13.40
N ASP A 127 19.31 -1.56 -13.75
CA ASP A 127 19.85 -0.30 -13.21
C ASP A 127 20.04 -0.19 -11.69
N VAL A 128 20.60 -1.23 -11.05
CA VAL A 128 21.08 -1.13 -9.65
C VAL A 128 22.09 0.01 -9.49
N ALA A 129 22.95 0.22 -10.50
CA ALA A 129 24.00 1.23 -10.46
C ALA A 129 23.43 2.67 -10.44
N GLY A 130 22.43 2.97 -11.28
CA GLY A 130 21.76 4.27 -11.30
C GLY A 130 21.09 4.59 -9.97
N HIS A 131 20.31 3.64 -9.42
CA HIS A 131 19.68 3.82 -8.12
C HIS A 131 20.69 3.99 -6.97
N LEU A 132 21.82 3.27 -7.02
CA LEU A 132 22.87 3.37 -6.01
C LEU A 132 23.54 4.74 -6.03
N GLU A 133 23.76 5.31 -7.23
CA GLU A 133 24.32 6.64 -7.37
C GLU A 133 23.35 7.74 -6.90
N GLU A 134 22.05 7.62 -7.19
CA GLU A 134 21.02 8.53 -6.69
C GLU A 134 20.95 8.53 -5.15
N GLU A 135 20.86 7.34 -4.54
CA GLU A 135 20.81 7.20 -3.08
C GLU A 135 22.14 7.63 -2.43
N ARG A 136 23.29 7.45 -3.09
CA ARG A 136 24.59 7.93 -2.60
C ARG A 136 24.62 9.45 -2.52
N ARG A 137 24.12 10.16 -3.55
CA ARG A 137 24.05 11.64 -3.53
C ARG A 137 23.16 12.13 -2.40
N LEU A 138 22.01 11.49 -2.18
CA LEU A 138 21.13 11.81 -1.07
C LEU A 138 21.83 11.59 0.28
N MET A 139 22.49 10.46 0.47
CA MET A 139 23.25 10.14 1.69
C MET A 139 24.33 11.18 1.97
N GLN A 140 25.12 11.54 0.96
CA GLN A 140 26.18 12.53 1.09
C GLN A 140 25.62 13.91 1.44
N ALA A 141 24.54 14.33 0.80
CA ALA A 141 23.88 15.61 1.10
C ALA A 141 23.33 15.66 2.53
N ARG A 142 22.66 14.58 2.98
CA ARG A 142 22.16 14.45 4.36
C ARG A 142 23.29 14.47 5.38
N ARG A 143 24.36 13.70 5.13
CA ARG A 143 25.56 13.67 5.99
C ARG A 143 26.22 15.04 6.08
N LYS A 144 26.39 15.73 4.95
CA LYS A 144 26.95 17.08 4.91
C LYS A 144 26.11 18.04 5.74
N SER A 145 24.80 18.10 5.53
CA SER A 145 23.90 18.98 6.29
C SER A 145 24.01 18.74 7.80
N PHE A 146 23.98 17.46 8.22
CA PHE A 146 24.09 17.10 9.63
C PHE A 146 25.43 17.52 10.26
N LEU A 147 26.53 17.34 9.52
CA LEU A 147 27.86 17.75 9.98
C LEU A 147 27.98 19.27 10.04
N ASP A 148 27.49 19.99 9.04
CA ASP A 148 27.51 21.45 9.00
C ASP A 148 26.72 22.05 10.19
N ASP A 149 25.53 21.50 10.49
CA ASP A 149 24.75 21.91 11.67
C ASP A 149 25.45 21.58 12.99
N THR A 150 26.06 20.40 13.11
CA THR A 150 26.81 20.00 14.31
C THR A 150 28.03 20.88 14.53
N ASN A 151 28.75 21.21 13.46
CA ASN A 151 29.92 22.08 13.51
C ASN A 151 29.53 23.48 13.95
N ARG A 152 28.48 24.06 13.37
CA ARG A 152 27.96 25.38 13.77
C ARG A 152 27.61 25.45 15.27
N LEU A 153 26.95 24.42 15.80
CA LEU A 153 26.63 24.36 17.24
C LEU A 153 27.90 24.23 18.10
N THR A 154 28.89 23.47 17.63
CA THR A 154 30.17 23.28 18.33
C THR A 154 30.99 24.56 18.34
N GLU A 155 31.06 25.28 17.22
CA GLU A 155 31.70 26.60 17.12
C GLU A 155 31.05 27.61 18.08
N GLN A 156 29.72 27.60 18.19
CA GLN A 156 29.01 28.46 19.14
C GLN A 156 29.41 28.16 20.60
N VAL A 157 29.56 26.88 20.96
CA VAL A 157 30.04 26.48 22.29
C VAL A 157 31.47 26.96 22.52
N THR A 158 32.36 26.84 21.53
CA THR A 158 33.73 27.35 21.60
C THR A 158 33.75 28.86 21.86
N HIS A 159 33.00 29.64 21.07
CA HIS A 159 32.91 31.09 21.24
C HIS A 159 32.40 31.51 22.63
N LEU A 160 31.39 30.83 23.16
CA LEU A 160 30.88 31.09 24.51
C LEU A 160 31.91 30.75 25.60
N ASN A 161 32.72 29.72 25.41
CA ASN A 161 33.80 29.38 26.35
C ASN A 161 34.92 30.43 26.33
N ASP A 162 35.29 30.92 25.16
CA ASP A 162 36.27 32.00 25.01
C ASP A 162 35.78 33.30 25.69
N GLU A 163 34.49 33.63 25.53
CA GLU A 163 33.86 34.75 26.21
C GLU A 163 33.91 34.59 27.75
N ILE A 164 33.54 33.40 28.25
CA ILE A 164 33.64 33.08 29.69
C ILE A 164 35.09 33.23 30.19
N ALA A 165 36.08 32.80 29.42
CA ALA A 165 37.49 32.92 29.80
C ALA A 165 37.93 34.39 29.91
N SER A 166 37.53 35.23 28.95
CA SER A 166 37.78 36.68 28.98
C SER A 166 37.11 37.37 30.17
N LEU A 167 35.85 37.04 30.45
CA LEU A 167 35.10 37.56 31.60
C LEU A 167 35.78 37.19 32.93
N ARG A 168 36.27 35.95 33.06
CA ARG A 168 37.02 35.52 34.25
C ARG A 168 38.31 36.29 34.42
N ALA A 169 39.08 36.49 33.35
CA ALA A 169 40.29 37.29 33.41
C ALA A 169 40.02 38.75 33.88
N THR A 170 38.88 39.31 33.50
CA THR A 170 38.44 40.64 33.98
C THR A 170 38.05 40.62 35.46
N ILE A 171 37.32 39.60 35.91
CA ILE A 171 37.01 39.41 37.34
C ILE A 171 38.29 39.31 38.16
N ASP A 172 39.29 38.55 37.70
CA ASP A 172 40.58 38.37 38.37
C ASP A 172 41.39 39.68 38.43
N ALA A 173 41.36 40.49 37.37
CA ALA A 173 41.97 41.82 37.36
C ALA A 173 41.31 42.76 38.38
N GLN A 174 39.97 42.82 38.39
CA GLN A 174 39.20 43.58 39.37
C GLN A 174 39.43 43.08 40.81
N GLY A 175 39.63 41.77 40.98
CA GLY A 175 39.93 41.17 42.28
C GLY A 175 41.26 41.67 42.86
N ARG A 176 42.29 41.83 42.02
CA ARG A 176 43.58 42.42 42.43
C ARG A 176 43.44 43.89 42.80
N GLU A 177 42.64 44.66 42.06
CA GLU A 177 42.35 46.07 42.38
C GLU A 177 41.59 46.21 43.71
N ALA A 178 40.55 45.40 43.92
CA ALA A 178 39.80 45.35 45.17
C ALA A 178 40.70 45.03 46.38
N GLN A 179 41.66 44.12 46.23
CA GLN A 179 42.63 43.81 47.29
C GLN A 179 43.55 44.98 47.63
N LEU A 180 44.00 45.77 46.64
CA LEU A 180 44.80 46.96 46.88
C LEU A 180 44.01 48.02 47.66
N ILE A 181 42.75 48.27 47.24
CA ILE A 181 41.86 49.23 47.90
C ILE A 181 41.52 48.78 49.32
N ARG A 182 41.30 47.49 49.56
CA ARG A 182 41.06 46.95 50.91
C ARG A 182 42.24 47.22 51.85
N ARG A 183 43.48 47.01 51.38
CA ARG A 183 44.68 47.31 52.18
C ARG A 183 44.78 48.80 52.54
N GLU A 184 44.57 49.69 51.56
CA GLU A 184 44.58 51.13 51.82
C GLU A 184 43.46 51.54 52.79
N LEU A 185 42.27 50.96 52.63
CA LEU A 185 41.13 51.21 53.51
C LEU A 185 41.44 50.80 54.97
N ASP A 186 42.10 49.66 55.19
CA ASP A 186 42.48 49.21 56.52
C ASP A 186 43.49 50.15 57.18
N GLU A 187 44.48 50.65 56.43
CA GLU A 187 45.43 51.67 56.92
C GLU A 187 44.72 52.99 57.26
N VAL A 188 43.82 53.46 56.38
CA VAL A 188 43.05 54.69 56.59
C VAL A 188 42.13 54.57 57.79
N ARG A 189 41.49 53.41 58.02
CA ARG A 189 40.64 53.16 59.21
C ARG A 189 41.43 53.33 60.52
N VAL A 190 42.66 52.83 60.58
CA VAL A 190 43.53 53.01 61.75
C VAL A 190 43.88 54.50 61.96
N MET A 191 44.16 55.24 60.89
CA MET A 191 44.47 56.68 60.97
C MET A 191 43.26 57.52 61.39
N VAL A 192 42.07 57.22 60.86
CA VAL A 192 40.80 57.87 61.23
C VAL A 192 40.48 57.61 62.71
N GLY A 193 40.65 56.38 63.20
CA GLY A 193 40.45 56.04 64.62
C GLY A 193 41.40 56.78 65.58
N ARG A 194 42.55 57.24 65.07
CA ARG A 194 43.51 58.08 65.79
C ARG A 194 43.31 59.59 65.55
N GLY A 195 42.32 59.99 64.75
CA GLY A 195 42.05 61.39 64.38
C GLY A 195 43.05 62.02 63.42
N LEU A 196 43.90 61.22 62.76
CA LEU A 196 45.01 61.68 61.92
C LEU A 196 44.60 61.89 60.44
N THR A 197 43.37 61.57 60.06
CA THR A 197 42.87 61.67 58.68
C THR A 197 41.35 61.91 58.68
N PRO A 198 40.79 62.68 57.72
CA PRO A 198 39.34 62.86 57.61
C PRO A 198 38.59 61.57 57.27
N THR A 199 37.41 61.35 57.88
CA THR A 199 36.50 60.23 57.61
C THR A 199 36.02 60.17 56.16
N ALA A 200 35.96 61.30 55.46
CA ALA A 200 35.59 61.37 54.05
C ALA A 200 36.45 60.45 53.15
N ARG A 201 37.75 60.31 53.46
CA ARG A 201 38.66 59.42 52.70
C ARG A 201 38.26 57.95 52.86
N GLN A 202 37.91 57.53 54.07
CA GLN A 202 37.43 56.17 54.34
C GLN A 202 36.17 55.86 53.53
N TYR A 203 35.17 56.73 53.56
CA TYR A 203 33.91 56.53 52.82
C TYR A 203 34.11 56.45 51.31
N LEU A 204 35.04 57.22 50.75
CA LEU A 204 35.37 57.14 49.32
C LEU A 204 35.94 55.77 48.95
N LEU A 205 36.88 55.23 49.74
CA LEU A 205 37.47 53.91 49.52
C LEU A 205 36.44 52.79 49.68
N GLU A 206 35.57 52.86 50.68
CA GLU A 206 34.45 51.91 50.88
C GLU A 206 33.48 51.92 49.70
N ARG A 207 33.10 53.10 49.21
CA ARG A 207 32.24 53.22 48.02
C ARG A 207 32.91 52.65 46.78
N ASN A 208 34.20 52.92 46.56
CA ASN A 208 34.94 52.39 45.42
C ASN A 208 35.01 50.85 45.46
N LEU A 209 35.28 50.27 46.64
CA LEU A 209 35.29 48.82 46.82
C LEU A 209 33.91 48.22 46.52
N ALA A 210 32.83 48.79 47.06
CA ALA A 210 31.47 48.34 46.80
C ALA A 210 31.10 48.42 45.31
N GLN A 211 31.58 49.44 44.59
CA GLN A 211 31.38 49.55 43.14
C GLN A 211 32.12 48.45 42.37
N ILE A 212 33.35 48.09 42.75
CA ILE A 212 34.10 47.00 42.13
C ILE A 212 33.39 45.66 42.39
N GLU A 213 33.00 45.40 43.64
CA GLU A 213 32.29 44.17 44.01
C GLU A 213 30.95 44.04 43.27
N SER A 214 30.21 45.15 43.10
CA SER A 214 28.97 45.16 42.31
C SER A 214 29.23 44.78 40.84
N LYS A 215 30.29 45.32 40.23
CA LYS A 215 30.66 45.00 38.85
C LYS A 215 31.07 43.53 38.71
N GLN A 216 31.83 42.98 39.66
CA GLN A 216 32.20 41.56 39.65
C GLN A 216 30.97 40.66 39.68
N ARG A 217 29.98 40.94 40.53
CA ARG A 217 28.71 40.17 40.58
C ARG A 217 27.92 40.24 39.27
N GLU A 218 27.97 41.38 38.58
CA GLU A 218 27.37 41.52 37.25
C GLU A 218 28.08 40.63 36.22
N LEU A 219 29.42 40.60 36.21
CA LEU A 219 30.22 39.72 35.36
C LEU A 219 29.96 38.23 35.63
N GLU A 220 29.82 37.83 36.90
CA GLU A 220 29.44 36.47 37.28
C GLU A 220 28.05 36.08 36.75
N THR A 221 27.13 37.04 36.70
CA THR A 221 25.80 36.84 36.12
C THR A 221 25.90 36.61 34.61
N PHE A 222 26.76 37.34 33.89
CA PHE A 222 27.02 37.09 32.46
C PHE A 222 27.61 35.70 32.22
N ILE A 223 28.60 35.29 33.02
CA ILE A 223 29.17 33.93 32.95
C ILE A 223 28.09 32.86 33.16
N SER A 224 27.20 33.07 34.14
CA SER A 224 26.12 32.13 34.44
C SER A 224 25.14 31.99 33.28
N ARG A 225 24.78 33.11 32.63
CA ARG A 225 23.95 33.12 31.41
C ARG A 225 24.63 32.41 30.25
N ALA A 226 25.92 32.69 30.01
CA ALA A 226 26.69 32.02 28.96
C ALA A 226 26.74 30.50 29.17
N ARG A 227 26.96 30.02 30.41
CA ARG A 227 26.91 28.60 30.77
C ARG A 227 25.55 27.96 30.51
N GLN A 228 24.45 28.67 30.83
CA GLN A 228 23.11 28.20 30.53
C GLN A 228 22.88 28.06 29.01
N THR A 229 23.38 29.02 28.22
CA THR A 229 23.34 28.94 26.75
C THR A 229 24.15 27.75 26.22
N ILE A 230 25.38 27.53 26.71
CA ILE A 230 26.18 26.35 26.37
C ILE A 230 25.39 25.06 26.62
N SER A 231 24.79 24.93 27.81
CA SER A 231 24.00 23.75 28.16
C SER A 231 22.82 23.52 27.21
N ARG A 232 22.13 24.59 26.78
CA ARG A 232 21.02 24.49 25.82
C ARG A 232 21.53 24.15 24.41
N THR A 233 22.64 24.73 23.97
CA THR A 233 23.25 24.44 22.67
C THR A 233 23.70 22.97 22.59
N GLU A 234 24.29 22.45 23.67
CA GLU A 234 24.66 21.03 23.77
C GLU A 234 23.44 20.10 23.75
N GLN A 235 22.38 20.43 24.49
CA GLN A 235 21.13 19.69 24.42
C GLN A 235 20.55 19.67 23.00
N ASN A 236 20.59 20.81 22.29
CA ASN A 236 20.14 20.89 20.90
C ASN A 236 21.00 20.02 19.97
N ARG A 237 22.32 19.96 20.18
CA ARG A 237 23.23 19.10 19.41
C ARG A 237 22.89 17.62 19.58
N VAL A 238 22.64 17.19 20.81
CA VAL A 238 22.20 15.80 21.11
C VAL A 238 20.81 15.53 20.52
N ALA A 239 19.88 16.47 20.65
CA ALA A 239 18.53 16.34 20.09
C ALA A 239 18.57 16.18 18.56
N LEU A 240 19.43 16.92 17.86
CA LEU A 240 19.64 16.81 16.42
C LEU A 240 20.08 15.39 16.01
N ALA A 241 21.02 14.81 16.76
CA ALA A 241 21.48 13.44 16.52
C ALA A 241 20.37 12.41 16.75
N ASN A 242 19.62 12.53 17.85
CA ASN A 242 18.51 11.64 18.16
C ASN A 242 17.38 11.74 17.12
N GLN A 243 17.06 12.96 16.67
CA GLN A 243 16.06 13.19 15.63
C GLN A 243 16.47 12.54 14.31
N ARG A 244 17.74 12.66 13.91
CA ARG A 244 18.27 11.99 12.72
C ARG A 244 18.14 10.47 12.85
N GLN A 245 18.53 9.89 13.98
CA GLN A 245 18.44 8.46 14.21
C GLN A 245 16.98 7.95 14.16
N ALA A 246 16.06 8.65 14.82
CA ALA A 246 14.63 8.30 14.80
C ALA A 246 14.03 8.37 13.40
N ALA A 247 14.38 9.41 12.62
CA ALA A 247 13.96 9.53 11.22
C ALA A 247 14.48 8.37 10.36
N LEU A 248 15.75 8.02 10.49
CA LEU A 248 16.35 6.89 9.75
C LEU A 248 15.72 5.54 10.11
N ILE A 249 15.44 5.29 11.40
CA ILE A 249 14.75 4.07 11.84
C ILE A 249 13.34 4.01 11.24
N THR A 250 12.61 5.13 11.24
CA THR A 250 11.25 5.19 10.69
C THR A 250 11.25 4.97 9.17
N GLU A 251 12.17 5.61 8.44
CA GLU A 251 12.36 5.39 7.00
C GLU A 251 12.73 3.93 6.70
N LEU A 252 13.56 3.30 7.54
CA LEU A 252 13.97 1.90 7.38
C LEU A 252 12.79 0.94 7.59
N GLN A 253 12.02 1.13 8.67
CA GLN A 253 10.82 0.33 8.93
C GLN A 253 9.80 0.42 7.79
N GLN A 254 9.61 1.62 7.22
CA GLN A 254 8.74 1.78 6.06
C GLN A 254 9.29 1.06 4.83
N ALA A 255 10.60 1.19 4.55
CA ALA A 255 11.23 0.51 3.41
C ALA A 255 11.13 -1.02 3.53
N ASP A 256 11.30 -1.57 4.75
CA ASP A 256 11.15 -3.00 5.01
C ASP A 256 9.69 -3.46 4.85
N SER A 257 8.72 -2.68 5.33
CA SER A 257 7.29 -2.96 5.11
C SER A 257 6.95 -2.98 3.62
N ASP A 258 7.41 -1.98 2.87
CA ASP A 258 7.20 -1.89 1.42
C ASP A 258 7.87 -3.05 0.67
N LEU A 259 9.06 -3.49 1.12
CA LEU A 259 9.75 -4.66 0.56
C LEU A 259 8.98 -5.95 0.79
N ASN A 260 8.42 -6.15 1.99
CA ASN A 260 7.61 -7.31 2.31
C ASN A 260 6.34 -7.36 1.45
N GLU A 261 5.67 -6.22 1.28
CA GLU A 261 4.48 -6.11 0.44
C GLU A 261 4.81 -6.40 -1.03
N VAL A 262 5.87 -5.79 -1.56
CA VAL A 262 6.31 -6.03 -2.94
C VAL A 262 6.73 -7.48 -3.13
N GLY A 263 7.41 -8.08 -2.15
CA GLY A 263 7.78 -9.49 -2.15
C GLY A 263 6.57 -10.41 -2.24
N ALA A 264 5.55 -10.19 -1.40
CA ALA A 264 4.31 -10.98 -1.44
C ALA A 264 3.58 -10.86 -2.79
N ARG A 265 3.49 -9.65 -3.35
CA ARG A 265 2.88 -9.42 -4.67
C ARG A 265 3.64 -10.09 -5.80
N ILE A 266 4.98 -10.09 -5.76
CA ILE A 266 5.82 -10.80 -6.73
C ILE A 266 5.53 -12.30 -6.69
N GLU A 267 5.44 -12.89 -5.50
CA GLU A 267 5.11 -14.31 -5.36
C GLU A 267 3.71 -14.63 -5.90
N THR A 268 2.69 -13.82 -5.59
CA THR A 268 1.35 -13.98 -6.18
C THR A 268 1.36 -13.89 -7.70
N GLN A 269 2.04 -12.90 -8.28
CA GLN A 269 2.09 -12.74 -9.73
C GLN A 269 2.87 -13.86 -10.43
N ARG A 270 3.92 -14.40 -9.79
CA ARG A 270 4.63 -15.59 -10.27
C ARG A 270 3.73 -16.82 -10.29
N GLN A 271 2.90 -17.01 -9.26
CA GLN A 271 1.94 -18.11 -9.21
C GLN A 271 0.89 -17.99 -10.32
N LEU A 272 0.32 -16.80 -10.53
CA LEU A 272 -0.64 -16.54 -11.61
C LEU A 272 -0.03 -16.78 -13.00
N LEU A 273 1.21 -16.37 -13.21
CA LEU A 273 1.93 -16.62 -14.46
C LEU A 273 2.15 -18.13 -14.67
N ALA A 274 2.61 -18.85 -13.65
CA ALA A 274 2.80 -20.29 -13.72
C ALA A 274 1.50 -21.06 -13.97
N GLU A 275 0.38 -20.59 -13.40
CA GLU A 275 -0.96 -21.15 -13.65
C GLU A 275 -1.41 -20.88 -15.09
N ALA A 276 -1.25 -19.65 -15.60
CA ALA A 276 -1.58 -19.32 -16.97
C ALA A 276 -0.74 -20.10 -18.00
N GLU A 277 0.55 -20.29 -17.73
CA GLU A 277 1.47 -21.11 -18.55
C GLU A 277 1.17 -22.61 -18.44
N GLY A 278 0.80 -23.10 -17.25
CA GLY A 278 0.49 -24.52 -17.00
C GLY A 278 -0.87 -24.97 -17.50
N ILE A 279 -1.86 -24.07 -17.60
CA ILE A 279 -3.21 -24.34 -18.11
C ILE A 279 -3.28 -24.18 -19.64
N ALA A 280 -2.33 -23.47 -20.27
CA ALA A 280 -2.26 -23.40 -21.72
C ALA A 280 -2.13 -24.83 -22.29
N PRO A 281 -3.17 -25.40 -22.94
CA PRO A 281 -3.02 -26.70 -23.55
C PRO A 281 -1.91 -26.56 -24.59
N THR A 282 -0.98 -27.50 -24.58
CA THR A 282 0.19 -27.60 -25.47
C THR A 282 -0.19 -27.70 -26.96
N GLY A 283 -1.44 -27.42 -27.34
CA GLY A 283 -2.01 -27.46 -28.68
C GLY A 283 -2.35 -26.10 -29.30
N ALA A 284 -2.12 -24.96 -28.64
CA ALA A 284 -2.35 -23.62 -29.22
C ALA A 284 -1.37 -23.23 -30.36
N GLY A 285 -0.52 -24.16 -30.81
CA GLY A 285 0.37 -23.99 -31.97
C GLY A 285 -0.21 -24.48 -33.29
N THR A 286 -1.39 -25.09 -33.33
CA THR A 286 -1.91 -25.64 -34.60
C THR A 286 -2.62 -24.54 -35.39
N ARG A 287 -1.85 -23.83 -36.22
CA ARG A 287 -2.33 -23.03 -37.35
C ARG A 287 -3.48 -23.78 -38.04
N SER A 288 -4.58 -23.06 -38.29
CA SER A 288 -5.78 -23.54 -38.98
C SER A 288 -5.44 -24.55 -40.08
N ARG A 289 -5.66 -25.83 -39.81
CA ARG A 289 -5.66 -26.88 -40.83
C ARG A 289 -7.10 -26.91 -41.38
N PRO A 290 -7.32 -26.99 -42.71
CA PRO A 290 -8.67 -26.97 -43.30
C PRO A 290 -9.55 -28.19 -42.96
N ASP A 291 -9.08 -29.06 -42.08
CA ASP A 291 -9.67 -30.35 -41.75
C ASP A 291 -9.82 -30.42 -40.21
N GLU A 292 -10.64 -29.51 -39.67
CA GLU A 292 -11.09 -29.61 -38.28
C GLU A 292 -12.02 -30.83 -38.17
N PRO A 293 -11.72 -31.80 -37.30
CA PRO A 293 -12.61 -32.94 -37.14
C PRO A 293 -13.98 -32.45 -36.65
N ARG A 294 -15.05 -32.92 -37.31
CA ARG A 294 -16.42 -32.47 -37.00
C ARG A 294 -16.82 -33.00 -35.61
N PRO A 295 -17.41 -32.17 -34.74
CA PRO A 295 -17.86 -32.64 -33.43
C PRO A 295 -18.90 -33.75 -33.59
N ALA A 296 -18.82 -34.75 -32.72
CA ALA A 296 -19.78 -35.86 -32.70
C ALA A 296 -20.96 -35.48 -31.80
N TYR A 297 -22.17 -35.76 -32.28
CA TYR A 297 -23.41 -35.50 -31.54
C TYR A 297 -24.03 -36.83 -31.13
N LEU A 298 -24.42 -36.93 -29.87
CA LEU A 298 -25.18 -38.06 -29.34
C LEU A 298 -26.49 -37.52 -28.80
N VAL A 299 -27.61 -38.11 -29.22
CA VAL A 299 -28.93 -37.82 -28.67
C VAL A 299 -29.36 -39.04 -27.88
N LEU A 300 -29.64 -38.82 -26.59
CA LEU A 300 -30.26 -39.82 -25.73
C LEU A 300 -31.75 -39.51 -25.65
N ARG A 301 -32.57 -40.51 -26.00
CA ARG A 301 -34.03 -40.41 -26.04
C ARG A 301 -34.69 -41.55 -25.26
N GLY A 302 -35.66 -41.22 -24.42
CA GLY A 302 -36.45 -42.14 -23.60
C GLY A 302 -36.18 -42.02 -22.10
N ASP A 303 -37.05 -42.64 -21.29
CA ASP A 303 -37.02 -42.51 -19.83
C ASP A 303 -36.21 -43.64 -19.17
N GLY A 304 -35.19 -43.27 -18.38
CA GLY A 304 -34.45 -44.20 -17.54
C GLY A 304 -33.75 -45.34 -18.28
N ALA A 305 -33.93 -46.58 -17.83
CA ALA A 305 -33.19 -47.77 -18.28
C ALA A 305 -33.45 -48.20 -19.75
N ALA A 306 -34.39 -47.56 -20.44
CA ALA A 306 -34.69 -47.79 -21.86
C ALA A 306 -34.15 -46.69 -22.79
N ALA A 307 -33.36 -45.74 -22.27
CA ALA A 307 -32.80 -44.65 -23.07
C ALA A 307 -31.89 -45.19 -24.18
N GLN A 308 -32.21 -44.86 -25.43
CA GLN A 308 -31.41 -45.23 -26.59
C GLN A 308 -30.43 -44.11 -26.93
N GLU A 309 -29.13 -44.39 -26.82
CA GLU A 309 -28.09 -43.47 -27.28
C GLU A 309 -27.88 -43.64 -28.78
N ARG A 310 -28.13 -42.57 -29.55
CA ARG A 310 -27.98 -42.58 -31.01
C ARG A 310 -27.00 -41.53 -31.48
N LEU A 311 -26.13 -41.92 -32.42
CA LEU A 311 -25.30 -40.97 -33.16
C LEU A 311 -26.19 -40.03 -33.98
N ALA A 312 -26.03 -38.74 -33.77
CA ALA A 312 -26.83 -37.69 -34.40
C ALA A 312 -25.96 -36.82 -35.31
N THR A 313 -26.64 -36.11 -36.20
CA THR A 313 -26.09 -35.05 -37.06
C THR A 313 -26.72 -33.71 -36.69
N GLU A 314 -26.16 -32.60 -37.15
CA GLU A 314 -26.69 -31.24 -36.94
C GLU A 314 -28.17 -31.07 -37.33
N GLY A 315 -28.62 -31.81 -38.34
CA GLY A 315 -30.00 -31.82 -38.83
C GLY A 315 -30.94 -32.79 -38.11
N THR A 316 -30.46 -33.55 -37.12
CA THR A 316 -31.30 -34.51 -36.39
C THR A 316 -32.34 -33.77 -35.56
N LEU A 317 -33.61 -34.12 -35.75
CA LEU A 317 -34.75 -33.57 -35.01
C LEU A 317 -34.75 -34.03 -33.56
N LEU A 318 -34.94 -33.06 -32.66
CA LEU A 318 -35.08 -33.29 -31.23
C LEU A 318 -36.54 -33.51 -30.86
N GLU A 319 -36.75 -34.20 -29.73
CA GLU A 319 -38.03 -34.41 -29.08
C GLU A 319 -38.00 -33.85 -27.66
N PRO A 320 -39.17 -33.56 -27.06
CA PRO A 320 -39.25 -33.22 -25.65
C PRO A 320 -38.58 -34.27 -24.77
N GLY A 321 -37.69 -33.83 -23.87
CA GLY A 321 -36.94 -34.69 -22.95
C GLY A 321 -35.60 -35.19 -23.50
N ASP A 322 -35.25 -34.92 -24.76
CA ASP A 322 -33.97 -35.36 -25.35
C ASP A 322 -32.76 -34.74 -24.61
N ILE A 323 -31.71 -35.53 -24.47
CA ILE A 323 -30.40 -35.06 -23.99
C ILE A 323 -29.41 -35.07 -25.17
N VAL A 324 -28.96 -33.89 -25.57
CA VAL A 324 -27.96 -33.68 -26.62
C VAL A 324 -26.58 -33.58 -25.99
N ARG A 325 -25.69 -34.51 -26.32
CA ARG A 325 -24.30 -34.48 -25.89
C ARG A 325 -23.40 -34.12 -27.07
N VAL A 326 -22.73 -32.98 -26.98
CA VAL A 326 -21.77 -32.49 -27.97
C VAL A 326 -20.36 -32.85 -27.53
N GLN A 327 -19.66 -33.67 -28.32
CA GLN A 327 -18.29 -34.10 -28.01
C GLN A 327 -17.28 -33.42 -28.93
N THR A 328 -16.19 -32.92 -28.35
CA THR A 328 -15.01 -32.51 -29.13
C THR A 328 -14.32 -33.75 -29.72
N PRO A 329 -13.84 -33.67 -30.96
CA PRO A 329 -13.08 -34.77 -31.53
C PRO A 329 -11.74 -34.91 -30.78
N GLY A 330 -11.49 -36.10 -30.24
CA GLY A 330 -10.30 -36.40 -29.44
C GLY A 330 -10.59 -36.87 -28.00
N ALA A 331 -11.83 -36.73 -27.52
CA ALA A 331 -12.26 -37.36 -26.27
C ALA A 331 -12.58 -38.84 -26.49
N THR A 332 -11.54 -39.65 -26.69
CA THR A 332 -11.67 -41.12 -26.77
C THR A 332 -12.25 -41.64 -25.44
N ARG A 333 -13.25 -42.52 -25.57
CA ARG A 333 -13.98 -43.20 -24.50
C ARG A 333 -13.03 -43.81 -23.44
N LEU A 334 -13.04 -43.26 -22.23
CA LEU A 334 -12.81 -44.04 -21.02
C LEU A 334 -14.20 -44.47 -20.51
N THR A 335 -14.69 -45.61 -21.00
CA THR A 335 -15.78 -46.35 -20.35
C THR A 335 -15.30 -47.77 -20.10
N ALA A 336 -15.23 -48.09 -18.82
CA ALA A 336 -14.91 -49.38 -18.24
C ALA A 336 -15.77 -50.52 -18.80
N GLY A 337 -15.21 -51.74 -18.78
CA GLY A 337 -15.96 -52.98 -18.88
C GLY A 337 -15.28 -54.08 -19.68
N GLN A 338 -14.26 -54.72 -19.11
CA GLN A 338 -14.21 -56.18 -18.88
C GLN A 338 -13.04 -56.53 -17.97
#